data_AF-A0A5N5P0V7-F1
#
_entry.id   AF-A0A5N5P0V7-F1
#
_cell.length_a   1.000
_cell.length_b   1.000
_cell.length_c   1.000
_cell.angle_alpha   90.00
_cell.angle_beta   90.00
_cell.angle_gamma   90.00
#
_symmetry.space_group_name_H-M   'P 1'
#
loop_
_entity.id
_entity.type
_entity.pdbx_description
1 polymer ?
#
loop_
_entity_poly.entity_id
_entity_poly.type
_entity_poly.pdbx_seq_one_letter_code
_entity_poly.pdbx_strand_id
1 'polypeptide(L)'
;MVYRPGPAGQKWSKLEALSDQAWSKEPLSTLAAEYQSGSPILLEKIKVLGDKYAAIRRTRGDGNCFFRSFMFSYLEHILETQDRAEVDRIKIKVEECRKTLQGLGYVDFTFEDFFALFLEQLDDVLQGNENSISHEELQNRSCDQSVSDYSECLDCVMFCKSSVEPMGEESDHMHITALSDALGVPIRVVYLDRSSCDAGGVSVNHHNFVPAPGNLPSGSSASSESINPFITMLYRPGHYDILYPK
;
A
#
# COMPACT_ATOMS: atom_id res chain seq x y z
N MET A 1 30.87 16.31 -7.51
CA MET A 1 29.71 17.16 -7.16
C MET A 1 28.95 16.46 -6.05
N VAL A 2 28.86 17.06 -4.88
CA VAL A 2 28.11 16.51 -3.74
C VAL A 2 26.65 16.90 -3.94
N TYR A 3 25.78 15.91 -4.17
CA TYR A 3 24.33 16.12 -4.27
C TYR A 3 23.83 16.72 -2.94
N ARG A 4 23.18 17.89 -3.01
CA ARG A 4 22.50 18.49 -1.86
C ARG A 4 21.00 18.23 -2.01
N PRO A 5 20.37 17.47 -1.11
CA PRO A 5 18.94 17.25 -1.18
C PRO A 5 18.18 18.57 -1.05
N GLY A 6 17.11 18.72 -1.82
CA GLY A 6 16.17 19.85 -1.70
C GLY A 6 15.47 19.90 -0.33
N PRO A 7 14.64 20.92 -0.06
CA PRO A 7 13.99 21.10 1.24
C PRO A 7 13.13 19.90 1.68
N ALA A 8 12.59 19.11 0.75
CA ALA A 8 11.94 17.83 1.06
C ALA A 8 12.96 16.78 1.54
N GLY A 9 14.12 16.66 0.89
CA GLY A 9 15.20 15.75 1.27
C GLY A 9 15.83 16.05 2.63
N GLN A 10 15.83 17.32 3.07
CA GLN A 10 16.27 17.68 4.43
C GLN A 10 15.27 17.26 5.52
N LYS A 11 13.98 17.13 5.18
CA LYS A 11 12.95 16.60 6.09
C LYS A 11 13.15 15.10 6.33
N TRP A 12 13.62 14.37 5.31
CA TRP A 12 13.88 12.93 5.36
C TRP A 12 15.21 12.55 6.02
N SER A 13 16.26 13.37 5.88
CA SER A 13 17.53 13.15 6.60
C SER A 13 17.38 13.24 8.13
N LYS A 14 16.29 13.82 8.62
CA LYS A 14 15.94 13.87 10.05
C LYS A 14 15.07 12.68 10.49
N LEU A 15 14.39 12.02 9.54
CA LEU A 15 13.58 10.81 9.76
C LEU A 15 14.44 9.53 9.65
N GLU A 16 15.52 9.54 8.87
CA GLU A 16 16.54 8.47 8.87
C GLU A 16 17.25 8.31 10.23
N ALA A 17 17.16 9.31 11.11
CA ALA A 17 17.71 9.28 12.47
C ALA A 17 16.76 8.66 13.53
N LEU A 18 15.60 8.15 13.13
CA LEU A 18 14.61 7.52 14.02
C LEU A 18 14.23 6.14 13.47
N SER A 19 15.20 5.22 13.45
CA SER A 19 15.00 3.82 13.07
C SER A 19 13.92 3.10 13.89
N ASP A 20 13.58 3.63 15.07
CA ASP A 20 12.65 2.99 16.01
C ASP A 20 11.20 3.55 15.91
N GLN A 21 10.96 4.62 15.14
CA GLN A 21 9.63 5.21 14.92
C GLN A 21 9.11 5.06 13.50
N ALA A 22 9.98 4.66 12.57
CA ALA A 22 9.58 4.25 11.24
C ALA A 22 8.51 3.16 11.38
N TRP A 23 7.37 3.35 10.73
CA TRP A 23 6.23 2.44 10.76
C TRP A 23 5.30 2.47 11.98
N SER A 24 5.42 3.30 13.02
CA SER A 24 4.40 3.28 14.11
C SER A 24 3.02 3.85 13.68
N LYS A 25 1.91 3.36 14.29
CA LYS A 25 0.57 3.96 14.09
C LYS A 25 0.50 5.30 14.84
N GLU A 26 0.14 6.37 14.14
CA GLU A 26 0.02 7.72 14.68
C GLU A 26 -1.44 8.21 14.63
N PRO A 27 -1.88 9.05 15.58
CA PRO A 27 -3.19 9.70 15.47
C PRO A 27 -3.19 10.74 14.34
N LEU A 28 -4.33 10.98 13.67
CA LEU A 28 -4.43 11.98 12.59
C LEU A 28 -4.12 13.43 13.05
N SER A 29 -4.06 13.68 14.35
CA SER A 29 -3.58 14.97 14.88
C SER A 29 -2.12 15.24 14.53
N THR A 30 -1.27 14.22 14.35
CA THR A 30 0.12 14.40 13.89
C THR A 30 0.14 14.92 12.46
N LEU A 31 -0.73 14.38 11.60
CA LEU A 31 -0.93 14.86 10.23
C LEU A 31 -1.46 16.30 10.22
N ALA A 32 -2.44 16.63 11.07
CA ALA A 32 -2.94 17.99 11.19
C ALA A 32 -1.84 19.00 11.58
N ALA A 33 -0.91 18.59 12.47
CA ALA A 33 0.21 19.42 12.90
C ALA A 33 1.11 19.85 11.73
N GLU A 34 1.30 19.00 10.71
CA GLU A 34 2.10 19.34 9.53
C GLU A 34 1.49 20.45 8.67
N TYR A 35 0.17 20.65 8.75
CA TYR A 35 -0.56 21.65 7.96
C TYR A 35 -1.05 22.85 8.78
N GLN A 36 -0.64 22.98 10.06
CA GLN A 36 -1.05 24.10 10.93
C GLN A 36 -0.71 25.47 10.35
N SER A 37 0.46 25.60 9.70
CA SER A 37 0.90 26.82 9.02
C SER A 37 0.52 26.85 7.52
N GLY A 38 -0.30 25.88 7.08
CA GLY A 38 -0.59 25.60 5.68
C GLY A 38 -1.99 26.03 5.22
N SER A 39 -2.67 25.16 4.47
CA SER A 39 -3.98 25.45 3.88
C SER A 39 -5.11 25.11 4.85
N PRO A 40 -6.01 26.07 5.18
CA PRO A 40 -7.19 25.80 6.02
C PRO A 40 -8.09 24.69 5.48
N ILE A 41 -8.17 24.54 4.15
CA ILE A 41 -8.95 23.47 3.49
C ILE A 41 -8.39 22.09 3.87
N LEU A 42 -7.07 21.93 3.89
CA LEU A 42 -6.44 20.66 4.25
C LEU A 42 -6.68 20.32 5.73
N LEU A 43 -6.64 21.32 6.62
CA LEU A 43 -6.95 21.11 8.04
C LEU A 43 -8.39 20.64 8.26
N GLU A 44 -9.36 21.24 7.58
CA GLU A 44 -10.76 20.79 7.69
C GLU A 44 -10.95 19.40 7.07
N LYS A 45 -10.27 19.07 5.95
CA LYS A 45 -10.25 17.70 5.41
C LYS A 45 -9.66 16.70 6.39
N ILE A 46 -8.56 17.02 7.07
CA ILE A 46 -7.93 16.15 8.07
C ILE A 46 -8.85 15.95 9.27
N LYS A 47 -9.61 16.98 9.66
CA LYS A 47 -10.63 16.86 10.70
C LYS A 47 -11.75 15.89 10.29
N VAL A 48 -12.26 16.02 9.06
CA VAL A 48 -13.25 15.07 8.50
C VAL A 48 -12.67 13.64 8.39
N LEU A 49 -11.38 13.50 8.04
CA LEU A 49 -10.69 12.20 8.11
C LEU A 49 -10.65 11.66 9.53
N GLY A 50 -10.38 12.51 10.51
CA GLY A 50 -10.35 12.19 11.94
C GLY A 50 -11.67 11.66 12.49
N ASP A 51 -12.80 11.93 11.84
CA ASP A 51 -14.09 11.35 12.20
C ASP A 51 -14.21 9.89 11.76
N LYS A 52 -13.60 9.51 10.63
CA LYS A 52 -13.72 8.19 9.98
C LYS A 52 -12.56 7.24 10.26
N TYR A 53 -11.38 7.77 10.51
CA TYR A 53 -10.13 7.01 10.67
C TYR A 53 -9.56 7.21 12.07
N ALA A 54 -9.03 6.13 12.65
CA ALA A 54 -8.43 6.12 13.98
C ALA A 54 -6.96 6.52 13.95
N ALA A 55 -6.24 6.08 12.92
CA ALA A 55 -4.79 6.26 12.83
C ALA A 55 -4.30 6.35 11.38
N ILE A 56 -3.07 6.83 11.24
CA ILE A 56 -2.26 6.83 10.02
C ILE A 56 -0.94 6.11 10.31
N ARG A 57 -0.42 5.35 9.35
CA ARG A 57 0.95 4.83 9.40
C ARG A 57 1.73 5.37 8.22
N ARG A 58 2.84 6.05 8.52
CA ARG A 58 3.69 6.71 7.51
C ARG A 58 4.54 5.70 6.78
N THR A 59 4.76 5.95 5.49
CA THR A 59 5.73 5.18 4.70
C THR A 59 6.88 6.07 4.24
N ARG A 60 7.97 5.45 3.77
CA ARG A 60 9.12 6.19 3.25
C ARG A 60 8.79 6.79 1.89
N GLY A 61 9.11 8.06 1.69
CA GLY A 61 8.95 8.74 0.39
C GLY A 61 10.11 8.50 -0.57
N ASP A 62 10.28 7.26 -1.04
CA ASP A 62 11.38 6.82 -1.91
C ASP A 62 10.90 6.31 -3.29
N GLY A 63 9.72 6.75 -3.74
CA GLY A 63 9.06 6.29 -4.97
C GLY A 63 8.23 5.02 -4.78
N ASN A 64 8.63 4.13 -3.86
CA ASN A 64 7.96 2.84 -3.64
C ASN A 64 6.87 2.89 -2.57
N CYS A 65 6.48 4.08 -2.10
CA CYS A 65 5.54 4.27 -0.99
C CYS A 65 4.19 3.57 -1.20
N PHE A 66 3.68 3.51 -2.44
CA PHE A 66 2.44 2.80 -2.77
C PHE A 66 2.59 1.29 -2.52
N PHE A 67 3.55 0.64 -3.17
CA PHE A 67 3.77 -0.80 -3.04
C PHE A 67 4.10 -1.20 -1.61
N ARG A 68 4.92 -0.41 -0.93
CA ARG A 68 5.30 -0.63 0.47
C ARG A 68 4.09 -0.53 1.41
N SER A 69 3.25 0.48 1.21
CA SER A 69 1.99 0.65 1.96
C SER A 69 1.01 -0.49 1.68
N PHE A 70 0.87 -0.90 0.42
CA PHE A 70 -0.02 -2.01 0.02
C PHE A 70 0.43 -3.33 0.65
N MET A 71 1.71 -3.68 0.48
CA MET A 71 2.29 -4.92 0.98
C MET A 71 2.09 -5.04 2.49
N PHE A 72 2.46 -3.99 3.24
CA PHE A 72 2.28 -4.00 4.70
C PHE A 72 0.80 -4.06 5.09
N SER A 73 -0.06 -3.24 4.49
CA SER A 73 -1.49 -3.23 4.82
C SER A 73 -2.16 -4.58 4.53
N TYR A 74 -1.73 -5.27 3.47
CA TYR A 74 -2.23 -6.59 3.11
C TYR A 74 -1.74 -7.65 4.10
N LEU A 75 -0.44 -7.71 4.37
CA LEU A 75 0.13 -8.66 5.33
C LEU A 75 -0.39 -8.45 6.76
N GLU A 76 -0.54 -7.19 7.19
CA GLU A 76 -1.14 -6.84 8.49
C GLU A 76 -2.60 -7.33 8.56
N HIS A 77 -3.37 -7.18 7.48
CA HIS A 77 -4.74 -7.69 7.42
C HIS A 77 -4.79 -9.21 7.56
N ILE A 78 -3.93 -9.96 6.86
CA ILE A 78 -3.86 -11.43 6.99
C ILE A 78 -3.40 -11.82 8.40
N LEU A 79 -2.42 -11.12 8.97
CA LEU A 79 -1.94 -11.36 10.32
C LEU A 79 -3.06 -11.19 11.36
N GLU A 80 -3.90 -10.16 11.22
CA GLU A 80 -5.01 -9.90 12.16
C GLU A 80 -6.21 -10.84 11.94
N THR A 81 -6.56 -11.15 10.69
CA THR A 81 -7.76 -11.95 10.36
C THR A 81 -7.50 -13.46 10.32
N GLN A 82 -6.26 -13.87 10.09
CA GLN A 82 -5.87 -15.26 9.86
C GLN A 82 -6.66 -15.92 8.71
N ASP A 83 -7.01 -15.14 7.68
CA ASP A 83 -7.80 -15.61 6.54
C ASP A 83 -6.96 -16.49 5.60
N ARG A 84 -6.95 -17.79 5.89
CA ARG A 84 -6.25 -18.79 5.07
C ARG A 84 -6.83 -18.93 3.66
N ALA A 85 -8.14 -18.70 3.49
CA ALA A 85 -8.77 -18.80 2.19
C ALA A 85 -8.32 -17.67 1.26
N GLU A 86 -8.16 -16.46 1.80
CA GLU A 86 -7.58 -15.33 1.08
C GLU A 86 -6.10 -15.57 0.73
N VAL A 87 -5.33 -16.18 1.64
CA VAL A 87 -3.94 -16.59 1.35
C VAL A 87 -3.88 -17.60 0.20
N ASP A 88 -4.68 -18.67 0.24
CA ASP A 88 -4.73 -19.66 -0.84
C ASP A 88 -5.14 -19.01 -2.18
N ARG A 89 -6.10 -18.08 -2.15
CA ARG A 89 -6.55 -17.34 -3.33
C ARG A 89 -5.45 -16.47 -3.91
N ILE A 90 -4.76 -15.66 -3.10
CA ILE A 90 -3.71 -14.77 -3.61
C ILE A 90 -2.51 -15.56 -4.11
N LYS A 91 -2.16 -16.69 -3.50
CA LYS A 91 -1.09 -17.58 -4.01
C LYS A 91 -1.38 -18.05 -5.44
N ILE A 92 -2.64 -18.39 -5.74
CA ILE A 92 -3.06 -18.74 -7.10
C ILE A 92 -2.88 -17.54 -8.05
N LYS A 93 -3.29 -16.33 -7.64
CA LYS A 93 -3.13 -15.12 -8.46
C LYS A 93 -1.68 -14.74 -8.72
N VAL A 94 -0.83 -14.89 -7.72
CA VAL A 94 0.63 -14.69 -7.82
C VAL A 94 1.23 -15.67 -8.83
N GLU A 95 0.85 -16.94 -8.78
CA GLU A 95 1.30 -17.96 -9.74
C GLU A 95 0.78 -17.70 -11.17
N GLU A 96 -0.46 -17.21 -11.32
CA GLU A 96 -0.99 -16.75 -12.63
C GLU A 96 -0.16 -15.59 -13.20
N CYS A 97 0.26 -14.65 -12.36
CA CYS A 97 1.14 -13.54 -12.77
C CYS A 97 2.52 -14.08 -13.18
N ARG A 98 3.11 -14.98 -12.40
CA ARG A 98 4.39 -15.65 -12.72
C ARG A 98 4.34 -16.30 -14.11
N LYS A 99 3.30 -17.09 -14.39
CA LYS A 99 3.09 -17.74 -15.69
C LYS A 99 2.89 -16.74 -16.83
N THR A 100 2.26 -15.61 -16.55
CA THR A 100 2.09 -14.54 -17.54
C THR A 100 3.45 -13.95 -17.95
N LEU A 101 4.36 -13.68 -17.00
CA LEU A 101 5.73 -13.23 -17.31
C LEU A 101 6.48 -14.24 -18.17
N GLN A 102 6.41 -15.52 -17.81
CA GLN A 102 7.01 -16.59 -18.60
C GLN A 102 6.45 -16.63 -20.03
N GLY A 103 5.13 -16.48 -20.18
CA GLY A 103 4.46 -16.42 -21.47
C GLY A 103 4.84 -15.19 -22.32
N LEU A 104 5.22 -14.08 -21.67
CA LEU A 104 5.74 -12.87 -22.33
C LEU A 104 7.23 -12.98 -22.70
N GLY A 105 7.90 -14.10 -22.37
CA GLY A 105 9.30 -14.36 -22.72
C GLY A 105 10.32 -13.97 -21.63
N TYR A 106 9.87 -13.64 -20.42
CA TYR A 106 10.76 -13.46 -19.29
C TYR A 106 11.27 -14.80 -18.78
N VAL A 107 12.55 -14.85 -18.45
CA VAL A 107 13.22 -16.04 -17.93
C VAL A 107 13.08 -16.12 -16.41
N ASP A 108 12.74 -17.30 -15.90
CA ASP A 108 12.29 -17.49 -14.51
C ASP A 108 13.24 -16.92 -13.45
N PHE A 109 14.55 -17.11 -13.63
CA PHE A 109 15.59 -16.60 -12.72
C PHE A 109 15.62 -15.06 -12.58
N THR A 110 14.92 -14.31 -13.43
CA THR A 110 14.88 -12.84 -13.33
C THR A 110 13.89 -12.33 -12.29
N PHE A 111 12.92 -13.15 -11.87
CA PHE A 111 11.91 -12.73 -10.92
C PHE A 111 11.58 -13.77 -9.85
N GLU A 112 12.06 -15.02 -9.98
CA GLU A 112 11.65 -16.12 -9.10
C GLU A 112 11.85 -15.84 -7.60
N ASP A 113 12.95 -15.18 -7.25
CA ASP A 113 13.28 -14.83 -5.87
C ASP A 113 12.25 -13.85 -5.30
N PHE A 114 11.79 -12.87 -6.09
CA PHE A 114 10.79 -11.90 -5.64
C PHE A 114 9.45 -12.57 -5.34
N PHE A 115 9.02 -13.48 -6.21
CA PHE A 115 7.79 -14.25 -5.98
C PHE A 115 7.93 -15.15 -4.75
N ALA A 116 9.07 -15.82 -4.59
CA ALA A 116 9.32 -16.69 -3.44
C ALA A 116 9.28 -15.90 -2.12
N LEU A 117 9.95 -14.75 -2.08
CA LEU A 117 9.98 -13.85 -0.93
C LEU A 117 8.57 -13.37 -0.52
N PHE A 118 7.73 -12.99 -1.49
CA PHE A 118 6.35 -12.60 -1.17
C PHE A 118 5.51 -13.77 -0.64
N LEU A 119 5.65 -14.95 -1.22
CA LEU A 119 4.93 -16.15 -0.79
C LEU A 119 5.35 -16.60 0.61
N GLU A 120 6.64 -16.51 0.94
CA GLU A 120 7.16 -16.80 2.28
C GLU A 120 6.56 -15.86 3.32
N GLN A 121 6.50 -14.55 3.03
CA GLN A 121 5.91 -13.57 3.94
C GLN A 121 4.42 -13.83 4.20
N LEU A 122 3.68 -14.31 3.19
CA LEU A 122 2.27 -14.72 3.36
C LEU A 122 2.12 -15.91 4.29
N ASP A 123 3.05 -16.87 4.23
CA ASP A 123 3.04 -18.04 5.12
C ASP A 123 3.46 -17.68 6.54
N ASP A 124 4.42 -16.76 6.69
CA ASP A 124 4.93 -16.33 7.97
C ASP A 124 3.90 -15.53 8.78
N VAL A 125 3.02 -14.75 8.13
CA VAL A 125 1.94 -14.03 8.86
C VAL A 125 0.79 -14.93 9.33
N LEU A 126 0.70 -16.16 8.82
CA LEU A 126 -0.25 -17.15 9.33
C LEU A 126 0.31 -17.82 10.58
N GLN A 127 -0.51 -17.88 11.63
CA GLN A 127 -0.17 -18.47 12.92
C GLN A 127 -0.28 -20.00 12.87
N GLY A 128 0.55 -20.69 13.65
CA GLY A 128 0.56 -22.16 13.74
C GLY A 128 1.63 -22.84 12.89
N ASN A 129 2.55 -22.06 12.32
CA ASN A 129 3.68 -22.53 11.54
C ASN A 129 4.96 -22.37 12.40
N GLU A 130 6.05 -23.06 12.06
CA GLU A 130 7.32 -22.90 12.79
C GLU A 130 7.91 -21.49 12.64
N ASN A 131 7.63 -20.83 11.52
CA ASN A 131 8.14 -19.51 11.16
C ASN A 131 7.14 -18.36 11.39
N SER A 132 6.04 -18.62 12.11
CA SER A 132 5.01 -17.59 12.32
C SER A 132 5.57 -16.33 12.98
N ILE A 133 5.28 -15.16 12.40
CA ILE A 133 5.78 -13.87 12.88
C ILE A 133 4.76 -13.10 13.71
N SER A 134 5.28 -12.23 14.58
CA SER A 134 4.48 -11.28 15.34
C SER A 134 4.23 -10.00 14.54
N HIS A 135 3.33 -9.15 15.05
CA HIS A 135 3.10 -7.83 14.48
C HIS A 135 4.36 -6.94 14.53
N GLU A 136 5.16 -7.07 15.59
CA GLU A 136 6.44 -6.36 15.73
C GLU A 136 7.45 -6.83 14.69
N GLU A 137 7.55 -8.14 14.48
CA GLU A 137 8.46 -8.71 13.48
C GLU A 137 8.06 -8.32 12.05
N LEU A 138 6.76 -8.30 11.73
CA LEU A 138 6.27 -7.78 10.44
C LEU A 138 6.69 -6.33 10.22
N GLN A 139 6.63 -5.48 11.25
CA GLN A 139 7.11 -4.09 11.16
C GLN A 139 8.61 -4.03 10.93
N ASN A 140 9.39 -4.81 11.69
CA ASN A 140 10.85 -4.86 11.55
C ASN A 140 11.28 -5.25 10.13
N ARG A 141 10.69 -6.32 9.58
CA ARG A 141 10.94 -6.76 8.20
C ARG A 141 10.55 -5.73 7.16
N SER A 142 9.50 -4.95 7.43
CA SER A 142 9.02 -3.89 6.52
C SER A 142 9.86 -2.60 6.59
N CYS A 143 10.60 -2.40 7.69
CA CYS A 143 11.51 -1.28 7.90
C CYS A 143 12.92 -1.55 7.36
N ASP A 144 13.36 -2.82 7.32
CA ASP A 144 14.68 -3.18 6.82
C ASP A 144 14.75 -3.02 5.30
N GLN A 145 15.67 -2.18 4.83
CA GLN A 145 15.81 -1.87 3.41
C GLN A 145 16.29 -3.07 2.58
N SER A 146 17.03 -4.02 3.18
CA SER A 146 17.48 -5.25 2.50
C SER A 146 16.38 -6.30 2.39
N VAL A 147 15.33 -6.16 3.20
CA VAL A 147 14.21 -7.08 3.29
C VAL A 147 13.00 -6.49 2.54
N SER A 148 12.87 -5.16 2.53
CA SER A 148 11.79 -4.43 1.86
C SER A 148 11.85 -4.45 0.32
N ASP A 149 12.81 -5.16 -0.29
CA ASP A 149 12.80 -5.47 -1.72
C ASP A 149 11.58 -6.34 -2.13
N TYR A 150 10.69 -6.70 -1.19
CA TYR A 150 9.34 -7.22 -1.48
C TYR A 150 8.51 -6.33 -2.44
N SER A 151 8.78 -5.03 -2.53
CA SER A 151 8.13 -4.17 -3.54
C SER A 151 8.46 -4.61 -4.97
N GLU A 152 9.63 -5.22 -5.20
CA GLU A 152 10.05 -5.71 -6.52
C GLU A 152 9.16 -6.84 -7.03
N CYS A 153 8.59 -7.65 -6.13
CA CYS A 153 7.58 -8.65 -6.50
C CYS A 153 6.30 -7.99 -7.03
N LEU A 154 5.85 -6.91 -6.39
CA LEU A 154 4.65 -6.21 -6.81
C LEU A 154 4.87 -5.54 -8.16
N ASP A 155 6.08 -5.05 -8.44
CA ASP A 155 6.43 -4.54 -9.78
C ASP A 155 6.39 -5.63 -10.85
N CYS A 156 6.89 -6.82 -10.55
CA CYS A 156 6.77 -7.97 -11.47
C CYS A 156 5.29 -8.30 -11.75
N VAL A 157 4.44 -8.25 -10.73
CA VAL A 157 2.98 -8.42 -10.87
C VAL A 157 2.36 -7.30 -11.72
N MET A 158 2.78 -6.05 -11.52
CA MET A 158 2.33 -4.88 -12.30
C MET A 158 2.72 -4.97 -13.77
N PHE A 159 3.94 -5.42 -14.03
CA PHE A 159 4.48 -5.54 -15.37
C PHE A 159 3.65 -6.49 -16.26
N CYS A 160 3.08 -7.54 -15.65
CA CYS A 160 2.22 -8.51 -16.34
C CYS A 160 1.00 -7.91 -17.04
N LYS A 161 0.47 -6.77 -16.53
CA LYS A 161 -0.82 -6.22 -16.95
C LYS A 161 -0.72 -5.02 -17.88
N SER A 162 0.33 -4.20 -17.77
CA SER A 162 0.26 -2.85 -18.37
C SER A 162 1.60 -2.20 -18.75
N SER A 163 2.71 -2.94 -18.80
CA SER A 163 4.04 -2.37 -19.15
C SER A 163 4.35 -1.13 -18.32
N VAL A 164 4.23 -1.29 -17.01
CA VAL A 164 4.38 -0.22 -16.02
C VAL A 164 5.87 0.12 -15.86
N GLU A 165 6.16 1.42 -15.74
CA GLU A 165 7.52 1.98 -15.68
C GLU A 165 8.33 1.41 -14.49
N PRO A 166 9.67 1.37 -14.60
CA PRO A 166 10.53 0.75 -13.60
C PRO A 166 10.52 1.49 -12.24
N MET A 167 10.97 0.76 -11.21
CA MET A 167 11.11 1.20 -9.82
C MET A 167 11.64 2.63 -9.62
N GLY A 168 11.11 3.31 -8.60
CA GLY A 168 11.54 4.64 -8.17
C GLY A 168 10.72 5.81 -8.74
N GLU A 169 9.74 5.52 -9.61
CA GLU A 169 8.77 6.51 -10.10
C GLU A 169 7.46 6.44 -9.31
N GLU A 170 6.77 7.59 -9.18
CA GLU A 170 5.55 7.70 -8.37
C GLU A 170 4.41 6.86 -8.96
N SER A 171 3.88 5.92 -8.19
CA SER A 171 2.72 5.13 -8.62
C SER A 171 1.46 6.00 -8.79
N ASP A 172 0.85 5.91 -9.96
CA ASP A 172 -0.37 6.61 -10.33
C ASP A 172 -1.62 5.71 -10.33
N HIS A 173 -2.73 6.22 -10.87
CA HIS A 173 -4.00 5.50 -10.99
C HIS A 173 -3.89 4.19 -11.80
N MET A 174 -3.04 4.14 -12.83
CA MET A 174 -2.85 2.93 -13.65
C MET A 174 -2.19 1.83 -12.82
N HIS A 175 -1.20 2.19 -12.00
CA HIS A 175 -0.50 1.26 -11.12
C HIS A 175 -1.46 0.61 -10.12
N ILE A 176 -2.30 1.42 -9.47
CA ILE A 176 -3.24 0.92 -8.46
C ILE A 176 -4.29 0.01 -9.11
N THR A 177 -4.77 0.38 -10.30
CA THR A 177 -5.78 -0.39 -11.04
C THR A 177 -5.23 -1.75 -11.46
N ALA A 178 -4.05 -1.79 -12.08
CA ALA A 178 -3.48 -3.05 -12.53
C ALA A 178 -3.07 -3.95 -11.36
N LEU A 179 -2.61 -3.40 -10.22
CA LEU A 179 -2.31 -4.21 -9.03
C LEU A 179 -3.57 -4.85 -8.46
N SER A 180 -4.61 -4.03 -8.26
CA SER A 180 -5.91 -4.46 -7.79
C SER A 180 -6.48 -5.57 -8.68
N ASP A 181 -6.40 -5.39 -10.01
CA ASP A 181 -6.89 -6.38 -10.98
C ASP A 181 -6.05 -7.66 -11.03
N ALA A 182 -4.72 -7.56 -10.91
CA ALA A 182 -3.82 -8.70 -10.95
C ALA A 182 -4.00 -9.59 -9.71
N LEU A 183 -4.04 -8.97 -8.53
CA LEU A 183 -4.12 -9.69 -7.26
C LEU A 183 -5.56 -9.96 -6.82
N GLY A 184 -6.55 -9.29 -7.41
CA GLY A 184 -7.94 -9.41 -6.98
C GLY A 184 -8.21 -8.77 -5.61
N VAL A 185 -7.42 -7.77 -5.23
CA VAL A 185 -7.49 -7.10 -3.92
C VAL A 185 -8.05 -5.69 -4.09
N PRO A 186 -9.22 -5.36 -3.51
CA PRO A 186 -9.77 -4.02 -3.59
C PRO A 186 -9.00 -3.02 -2.73
N ILE A 187 -8.76 -1.83 -3.26
CA ILE A 187 -7.99 -0.76 -2.60
C ILE A 187 -8.81 0.52 -2.57
N ARG A 188 -8.89 1.18 -1.41
CA ARG A 188 -9.44 2.55 -1.30
C ARG A 188 -8.31 3.56 -1.20
N VAL A 189 -8.30 4.55 -2.09
CA VAL A 189 -7.38 5.70 -1.99
C VAL A 189 -8.19 6.94 -1.64
N VAL A 190 -7.80 7.59 -0.55
CA VAL A 190 -8.40 8.81 -0.03
C VAL A 190 -7.50 9.99 -0.38
N TYR A 191 -8.03 11.01 -1.05
CA TYR A 191 -7.24 12.11 -1.59
C TYR A 191 -7.24 13.31 -0.65
N LEU A 192 -6.05 13.66 -0.15
CA LEU A 192 -5.83 14.89 0.61
C LEU A 192 -5.23 15.96 -0.29
N ASP A 193 -6.10 16.69 -0.97
CA ASP A 193 -5.76 17.79 -1.87
C ASP A 193 -6.48 19.10 -1.47
N ARG A 194 -6.14 20.18 -2.17
CA ARG A 194 -6.76 21.50 -1.96
C ARG A 194 -8.09 21.69 -2.71
N SER A 195 -8.64 20.64 -3.32
CA SER A 195 -9.94 20.76 -3.98
C SER A 195 -11.02 21.07 -2.94
N SER A 196 -11.88 22.03 -3.24
CA SER A 196 -13.09 22.32 -2.47
C SER A 196 -14.30 22.00 -3.32
N CYS A 197 -15.38 21.50 -2.70
CA CYS A 197 -16.67 21.44 -3.39
C CYS A 197 -17.37 22.81 -3.27
N ASP A 198 -18.02 23.25 -4.35
CA ASP A 198 -18.64 24.58 -4.44
C ASP A 198 -19.83 24.78 -3.48
N ALA A 199 -20.26 23.71 -2.80
CA ALA A 199 -21.43 23.66 -1.92
C ALA A 199 -21.15 24.03 -0.44
N GLY A 200 -20.06 24.75 -0.14
CA GLY A 200 -19.79 25.31 1.19
C GLY A 200 -19.40 24.29 2.28
N GLY A 201 -19.33 23.00 1.95
CA GLY A 201 -18.78 21.94 2.80
C GLY A 201 -17.36 21.57 2.39
N VAL A 202 -16.59 20.96 3.29
CA VAL A 202 -15.32 20.31 2.95
C VAL A 202 -15.56 18.80 2.96
N SER A 203 -15.45 18.16 1.80
CA SER A 203 -15.50 16.71 1.67
C SER A 203 -14.14 16.14 1.30
N VAL A 204 -13.88 14.92 1.77
CA VAL A 204 -12.67 14.18 1.39
C VAL A 204 -13.05 13.20 0.29
N ASN A 205 -12.44 13.38 -0.88
CA ASN A 205 -12.66 12.53 -2.03
C ASN A 205 -11.94 11.18 -1.82
N HIS A 206 -12.53 10.11 -2.32
CA HIS A 206 -11.89 8.81 -2.36
C HIS A 206 -12.25 8.09 -3.65
N HIS A 207 -11.38 7.16 -4.06
CA HIS A 207 -11.60 6.27 -5.18
C HIS A 207 -11.43 4.83 -4.71
N ASN A 208 -12.35 3.95 -5.10
CA ASN A 208 -12.25 2.52 -4.83
C ASN A 208 -11.79 1.84 -6.12
N PHE A 209 -10.60 1.25 -6.07
CA PHE A 209 -10.08 0.36 -7.09
C PHE A 209 -10.61 -1.03 -6.76
N VAL A 210 -11.56 -1.48 -7.57
CA VAL A 210 -12.22 -2.78 -7.38
C VAL A 210 -11.81 -3.68 -8.54
N PRO A 211 -11.34 -4.91 -8.27
CA PRO A 211 -10.96 -5.84 -9.31
C PRO A 211 -12.12 -6.15 -10.27
N ALA A 212 -11.79 -6.47 -11.52
CA ALA A 212 -12.77 -6.98 -12.48
C ALA A 212 -13.54 -8.19 -11.91
N PRO A 213 -14.84 -8.39 -12.28
CA PRO A 213 -15.71 -9.39 -11.64
C PRO A 213 -15.18 -10.84 -11.62
N GLY A 214 -14.36 -11.22 -12.61
CA GLY A 214 -13.74 -12.55 -12.69
C GLY A 214 -12.53 -12.75 -11.76
N ASN A 215 -12.04 -11.69 -11.12
CA ASN A 215 -10.87 -11.71 -10.23
C ASN A 215 -11.24 -11.52 -8.74
N LEU A 216 -12.52 -11.39 -8.42
CA LEU A 216 -13.01 -11.28 -7.04
C LEU A 216 -13.05 -12.64 -6.33
N PRO A 217 -12.94 -12.67 -4.99
CA PRO A 217 -13.11 -13.90 -4.21
C PRO A 217 -14.48 -14.54 -4.48
N SER A 218 -14.49 -15.88 -4.64
CA SER A 218 -15.69 -16.68 -4.86
C SER A 218 -16.54 -16.75 -3.58
N GLY A 219 -17.27 -15.68 -3.32
CA GLY A 219 -18.14 -15.49 -2.14
C GLY A 219 -18.87 -14.14 -2.16
N SER A 220 -18.37 -13.18 -2.93
CA SER A 220 -18.99 -11.86 -3.11
C SER A 220 -19.97 -11.92 -4.29
N SER A 221 -21.19 -12.43 -4.09
CA SER A 221 -22.34 -12.19 -4.97
C SER A 221 -22.84 -10.74 -4.85
N ALA A 222 -21.90 -9.80 -4.83
CA ALA A 222 -22.07 -8.42 -4.46
C ALA A 222 -21.85 -7.61 -5.74
N SER A 223 -22.86 -6.82 -6.13
CA SER A 223 -22.68 -5.79 -7.15
C SER A 223 -21.45 -4.95 -6.81
N SER A 224 -20.76 -4.45 -7.83
CA SER A 224 -19.55 -3.62 -7.73
C SER A 224 -19.65 -2.44 -6.74
N GLU A 225 -20.86 -2.08 -6.28
CA GLU A 225 -21.16 -1.06 -5.28
C GLU A 225 -21.05 -1.51 -3.81
N SER A 226 -20.89 -2.80 -3.51
CA SER A 226 -20.94 -3.33 -2.13
C SER A 226 -19.62 -3.90 -1.58
N ILE A 227 -18.55 -3.87 -2.37
CA ILE A 227 -17.22 -4.31 -1.92
C ILE A 227 -16.57 -3.17 -1.15
N ASN A 228 -16.49 -3.31 0.17
CA ASN A 228 -15.76 -2.36 1.01
C ASN A 228 -14.29 -2.78 1.08
N PRO A 229 -13.34 -1.98 0.54
CA PRO A 229 -11.92 -2.32 0.58
C PRO A 229 -11.40 -2.39 2.02
N PHE A 230 -10.63 -3.43 2.35
CA PHE A 230 -9.93 -3.53 3.65
C PHE A 230 -8.58 -2.81 3.65
N ILE A 231 -8.00 -2.53 2.48
CA ILE A 231 -6.84 -1.65 2.33
C ILE A 231 -7.34 -0.23 2.07
N THR A 232 -7.01 0.70 2.98
CA THR A 232 -7.26 2.12 2.79
C THR A 232 -5.95 2.91 2.88
N MET A 233 -5.71 3.75 1.89
CA MET A 233 -4.50 4.56 1.77
C MET A 233 -4.86 6.04 1.69
N LEU A 234 -4.01 6.90 2.25
CA LEU A 234 -4.06 8.34 2.08
C LEU A 234 -3.09 8.74 0.96
N TYR A 235 -3.59 9.33 -0.10
CA TYR A 235 -2.78 9.99 -1.11
C TYR A 235 -2.59 11.46 -0.77
N ARG A 236 -1.32 11.87 -0.77
CA ARG A 236 -0.85 13.26 -0.80
C ARG A 236 -0.01 13.40 -2.08
N PRO A 237 0.16 14.60 -2.67
CA PRO A 237 0.96 14.76 -3.89
C PRO A 237 2.32 14.07 -3.76
N GLY A 238 2.51 13.00 -4.54
CA GLY A 238 3.71 12.16 -4.59
C GLY A 238 3.91 11.17 -3.43
N HIS A 239 2.89 10.88 -2.61
CA HIS A 239 3.08 10.02 -1.45
C HIS A 239 1.82 9.26 -0.99
N TYR A 240 2.01 8.02 -0.55
CA TYR A 240 0.96 7.18 0.03
C TYR A 240 1.29 6.80 1.48
N ASP A 241 0.31 6.94 2.37
CA ASP A 241 0.33 6.43 3.73
C ASP A 241 -0.82 5.44 3.94
N ILE A 242 -0.78 4.63 5.01
CA ILE A 242 -1.87 3.71 5.36
C ILE A 242 -2.85 4.42 6.31
N LEU A 243 -4.15 4.29 6.06
CA LEU A 243 -5.21 4.77 6.95
C LEU A 243 -5.93 3.60 7.63
N TYR A 244 -6.11 3.72 8.94
CA TYR A 244 -6.84 2.74 9.74
C TYR A 244 -8.25 3.25 10.04
N PRO A 245 -9.31 2.59 9.58
CA PRO A 245 -10.68 2.97 9.92
C PRO A 245 -10.91 2.83 11.43
N LYS A 246 -11.90 3.57 11.95
CA LYS A 246 -12.39 3.40 13.33
C LYS A 246 -13.28 2.17 13.48
#